data_AF-A0A329RQ47-F1
#
_entry.id   AF-A0A329RQ47-F1
#
_cell.length_a   1.000
_cell.length_b   1.000
_cell.length_c   1.000
_cell.angle_alpha   90.00
_cell.angle_beta   90.00
_cell.angle_gamma   90.00
#
_symmetry.space_group_name_H-M   'P 1'
#
loop_
_entity.id
_entity.type
_entity.pdbx_description
1 polymer ?
#
loop_
_entity_poly.entity_id
_entity_poly.type
_entity_poly.pdbx_seq_one_letter_code
_entity_poly.pdbx_strand_id
1 'polypeptide(L)' 'MLMLDRLQVHKMESVKQHLVDIYCTKVQYIPPGITGSSQPMDVSVMRSFKSNIQIVLGDGLAVS' A
#
# COMPACT_ATOMS: atom_id res chain seq x y z
N MET A 1 -13.96 -5.46 0.95
CA MET A 1 -12.69 -6.10 0.55
C MET A 1 -11.57 -5.11 0.78
N LEU A 2 -10.53 -5.50 1.51
CA LEU A 2 -9.42 -4.64 1.92
C LEU A 2 -8.13 -5.10 1.24
N MET A 3 -7.43 -4.20 0.56
CA MET A 3 -6.13 -4.47 -0.03
C MET A 3 -5.03 -3.94 0.89
N LEU A 4 -4.16 -4.83 1.35
CA LEU A 4 -3.01 -4.50 2.19
C LEU A 4 -1.72 -4.90 1.50
N ASP A 5 -0.64 -4.20 1.79
CA ASP A 5 0.71 -4.66 1.50
C ASP A 5 1.09 -5.85 2.42
N ARG A 6 2.23 -6.49 2.14
CA ARG A 6 2.70 -7.68 2.88
C ARG A 6 3.57 -7.35 4.10
N LEU A 7 3.48 -6.16 4.69
CA LEU A 7 4.17 -5.86 5.93
C LEU A 7 3.84 -6.90 7.02
N GLN A 8 4.82 -7.23 7.86
CA GLN A 8 4.66 -8.28 8.88
C GLN A 8 3.49 -7.97 9.82
N VAL A 9 3.30 -6.69 10.19
CA VAL A 9 2.20 -6.24 11.05
C VAL A 9 0.82 -6.56 10.46
N HIS A 10 0.65 -6.46 9.14
CA HIS A 10 -0.61 -6.76 8.46
C HIS A 10 -0.93 -8.26 8.37
N LYS A 11 0.04 -9.11 8.70
CA LYS A 11 -0.09 -10.57 8.70
C LYS A 11 -0.14 -11.17 10.11
N MET A 12 -0.05 -10.35 11.14
CA MET A 12 -0.17 -10.82 12.52
C MET A 12 -1.55 -11.46 12.74
N GLU A 13 -1.58 -12.53 13.53
CA GLU A 13 -2.82 -13.28 13.80
C GLU A 13 -3.87 -12.39 14.45
N SER A 14 -3.47 -11.49 15.37
CA SER A 14 -4.39 -10.53 15.98
C SER A 14 -5.08 -9.62 14.95
N VAL A 15 -4.33 -9.12 13.97
CA VAL A 15 -4.86 -8.28 12.89
C VAL A 15 -5.81 -9.09 12.01
N LYS A 16 -5.44 -10.32 11.67
CA LYS A 16 -6.27 -11.22 10.86
C LYS A 16 -7.57 -11.58 11.59
N GLN A 17 -7.51 -11.91 12.88
CA GLN A 17 -8.67 -12.23 13.69
C GLN A 17 -9.66 -11.06 13.73
N HIS A 18 -9.16 -9.84 13.92
CA HIS A 18 -10.03 -8.66 13.88
C HIS A 18 -10.63 -8.44 12.49
N LEU A 19 -9.82 -8.39 11.44
CA LEU A 19 -10.30 -8.03 10.11
C LEU A 19 -11.19 -9.12 9.50
N VAL A 20 -10.76 -10.38 9.55
CA VAL A 20 -11.43 -11.48 8.87
C VAL A 20 -12.52 -12.09 9.74
N ASP A 21 -12.24 -12.38 11.01
CA ASP A 21 -13.18 -13.15 11.84
C ASP A 21 -14.23 -12.25 12.50
N ILE A 22 -13.80 -11.11 13.08
CA ILE A 22 -14.72 -10.19 13.78
C ILE A 22 -15.47 -9.30 12.79
N TYR A 23 -14.76 -8.71 11.81
CA TYR A 23 -15.34 -7.76 10.88
C TYR A 23 -15.75 -8.37 9.52
N CYS A 24 -15.60 -9.69 9.35
CA CYS A 24 -15.95 -10.39 8.10
C CYS A 24 -15.36 -9.76 6.83
N THR A 25 -14.21 -9.09 6.95
CA THR A 25 -13.58 -8.36 5.86
C THR A 25 -12.63 -9.26 5.10
N LYS A 26 -12.92 -9.48 3.81
CA LYS A 26 -11.99 -10.17 2.90
C LYS A 26 -10.74 -9.32 2.69
N VAL A 27 -9.58 -9.84 3.12
CA VAL A 27 -8.27 -9.21 2.92
C VAL A 27 -7.57 -9.80 1.70
N GLN A 28 -6.97 -8.94 0.87
CA GLN A 28 -6.09 -9.31 -0.24
C GLN A 28 -4.72 -8.68 -0.05
N TYR A 29 -3.67 -9.49 -0.11
CA TYR A 29 -2.30 -9.02 0.04
C TYR A 29 -1.64 -8.76 -1.32
N ILE A 30 -1.19 -7.53 -1.54
CA ILE A 30 -0.46 -7.14 -2.74
C ILE A 30 0.97 -7.71 -2.68
N PRO A 31 1.48 -8.35 -3.75
CA PRO A 31 2.88 -8.75 -3.84
C PRO A 31 3.87 -7.61 -3.55
N PRO A 32 5.03 -7.92 -2.96
CA PRO A 32 6.05 -6.91 -2.72
C PRO A 32 6.56 -6.35 -4.05
N GLY A 33 6.96 -5.07 -4.06
CA GLY A 33 7.52 -4.41 -5.23
C GLY A 33 6.51 -3.86 -6.24
N ILE A 34 5.22 -4.22 -6.13
CA ILE A 34 4.19 -3.73 -7.06
C ILE A 34 3.14 -2.82 -6.40
N THR A 35 3.28 -2.49 -5.11
CA THR A 35 2.37 -1.61 -4.38
C THR A 35 2.14 -0.29 -5.11
N GLY A 36 3.21 0.34 -5.62
CA GLY A 36 3.13 1.63 -6.32
C GLY A 36 2.34 1.59 -7.64
N SER A 37 2.09 0.41 -8.18
CA SER A 37 1.36 0.23 -9.45
C SER A 37 0.00 -0.47 -9.27
N SER A 38 -0.18 -1.23 -8.19
CA SER A 38 -1.33 -2.12 -8.01
C SER A 38 -2.21 -1.78 -6.80
N GLN A 39 -1.70 -1.04 -5.82
CA GLN A 39 -2.48 -0.70 -4.63
C GLN A 39 -3.21 0.63 -4.86
N PRO A 40 -4.56 0.67 -4.80
CA PRO A 40 -5.33 1.89 -5.09
C PRO A 40 -4.94 3.09 -4.22
N MET A 41 -4.60 2.82 -2.95
CA MET A 41 -4.10 3.85 -2.04
C MET A 41 -2.81 4.49 -2.57
N ASP A 42 -1.88 3.72 -3.11
CA ASP A 42 -0.61 4.28 -3.59
C ASP A 42 -0.80 5.02 -4.93
N VAL A 43 -1.51 4.39 -5.87
CA VAL A 43 -1.69 4.88 -7.25
C VAL A 43 -2.59 6.11 -7.32
N SER A 44 -3.67 6.14 -6.53
CA SER A 44 -4.72 7.16 -6.67
C SER A 44 -4.66 8.22 -5.59
N VAL A 45 -4.34 7.84 -4.36
CA VAL A 45 -4.32 8.78 -3.22
C VAL A 45 -2.90 9.31 -3.03
N MET A 46 -1.95 8.43 -2.71
CA MET A 46 -0.59 8.83 -2.38
C MET A 46 0.16 9.44 -3.55
N ARG A 47 -0.18 9.10 -4.80
CA ARG A 47 0.47 9.68 -5.97
C ARG A 47 0.43 11.20 -5.99
N SER A 48 -0.71 11.82 -5.70
CA SER A 48 -0.84 13.29 -5.64
C SER A 48 0.02 13.87 -4.51
N PHE A 49 0.03 13.25 -3.34
CA PHE A 49 0.89 13.68 -2.23
C PHE A 49 2.37 13.54 -2.58
N LYS A 50 2.80 12.41 -3.17
CA LYS A 50 4.17 12.16 -3.61
C LYS A 50 4.61 13.14 -4.69
N SER A 51 3.72 13.47 -5.63
CA SER A 51 3.98 14.46 -6.68
C SER A 51 4.20 15.85 -6.09
N ASN A 52 3.42 16.23 -5.08
CA ASN A 52 3.54 17.54 -4.42
C ASN A 52 4.73 17.61 -3.47
N ILE A 53 5.22 16.47 -3.00
CA ILE A 53 6.38 16.37 -2.10
C ILE A 53 7.69 16.42 -2.89
N GLN A 54 7.67 16.24 -4.23
CA GLN A 54 8.84 16.16 -5.15
C GLN A 54 10.14 16.07 -4.36
N ILE A 55 10.42 14.89 -3.83
CA ILE A 55 11.52 14.71 -2.89
C ILE A 55 12.74 15.31 -3.57
N VAL A 56 13.32 16.34 -2.95
CA VAL A 56 14.63 16.91 -3.29
C VAL A 56 15.66 15.84 -2.96
N LEU A 57 15.60 14.71 -3.67
CA LEU A 57 16.71 13.80 -3.84
C LEU A 57 17.41 14.36 -5.06
N GLY A 58 18.57 14.94 -4.81
CA GLY A 58 19.44 15.47 -5.83
C GLY A 58 19.59 14.49 -6.99
N ASP A 59 19.67 15.11 -8.17
CA ASP A 59 20.20 14.56 -9.41
C ASP A 59 19.31 13.56 -10.16
N GLY A 60 18.40 14.14 -10.96
CA GLY A 60 18.34 13.85 -12.38
C GLY A 60 18.02 12.42 -12.81
N LEU A 61 16.74 12.03 -12.73
CA LEU A 61 16.06 11.37 -13.85
C LEU A 61 14.55 11.42 -13.60
N ALA A 62 13.89 12.43 -14.17
CA ALA A 62 12.46 12.35 -14.42
C ALA A 62 12.25 11.27 -15.50
N VAL A 63 11.64 10.14 -15.12
CA VAL A 63 11.11 9.19 -16.11
C VAL A 63 9.65 9.53 -16.37
N SER A 64 9.40 9.90 -17.63
CA SER A 64 8.09 10.18 -18.26
C SER A 64 7.02 9.14 -17.95
#